data_AF-F2IFZ1-F1
#
_entry.id   AF-F2IFZ1-F1
#
_cell.length_a   1.000
_cell.length_b   1.000
_cell.length_c   1.000
_cell.angle_alpha   90.00
_cell.angle_beta   90.00
_cell.angle_gamma   90.00
#
_symmetry.space_group_name_H-M   'P 1'
#
loop_
_entity.id
_entity.type
_entity.pdbx_description
1 polymer ?
#
loop_
_entity_poly.entity_id
_entity_poly.type
_entity_poly.pdbx_seq_one_letter_code
_entity_poly.pdbx_strand_id
1 'polypeptide(L)'
;MKLQIFAVLTLFSLVISSCSEDSICDCIRASDELTSKYDELRTKKLTKKGQKEVKELIQTKKAKCKEFELMSGPEMMERKADCK
;
A
#
# COMPACT_ATOMS: atom_id res chain seq x y z
N MET A 1 13.99 2.76 -51.53
CA MET A 1 14.28 1.92 -50.33
C MET A 1 13.98 2.75 -49.08
N LYS A 2 12.71 2.75 -48.64
CA LYS A 2 12.14 3.56 -47.54
C LYS A 2 11.71 2.66 -46.37
N LEU A 3 12.52 1.64 -46.06
CA LEU A 3 12.15 0.56 -45.13
C LEU A 3 13.26 0.27 -44.11
N GLN A 4 14.07 1.27 -43.79
CA GLN A 4 15.24 1.14 -42.90
C GLN A 4 15.15 2.03 -41.65
N ILE A 5 14.05 2.79 -41.48
CA ILE A 5 13.88 3.78 -40.39
C ILE A 5 12.88 3.28 -39.32
N PHE A 6 12.18 2.17 -39.55
CA PHE A 6 11.13 1.69 -38.64
C PHE A 6 11.58 0.67 -37.59
N ALA A 7 12.84 0.22 -37.60
CA ALA A 7 13.31 -0.84 -36.72
C ALA A 7 14.17 -0.34 -35.54
N VAL A 8 14.09 0.95 -35.19
CA VAL A 8 14.86 1.58 -34.09
C VAL A 8 13.99 1.83 -32.84
N LEU A 9 12.70 1.49 -32.88
CA LEU A 9 11.71 1.77 -31.82
C LEU A 9 11.28 0.54 -31.02
N THR A 10 12.16 -0.46 -30.88
CA THR A 10 11.92 -1.64 -30.03
C THR A 10 12.87 -1.72 -28.82
N LEU A 11 13.60 -0.64 -28.54
CA LEU A 11 14.37 -0.42 -27.31
C LEU A 11 13.69 0.67 -26.45
N PHE A 12 12.64 0.30 -25.74
CA PHE A 12 12.29 0.95 -24.47
C PHE A 12 11.41 -0.04 -23.68
N SER A 13 12.04 -0.98 -22.98
CA SER A 13 12.27 -0.80 -21.54
C SER A 13 10.97 -0.63 -20.74
N LEU A 14 10.03 -1.57 -20.89
CA LEU A 14 8.94 -1.79 -19.92
C LEU A 14 9.23 -3.08 -19.14
N VAL A 15 10.43 -3.14 -18.57
CA VAL A 15 10.71 -4.01 -17.43
C VAL A 15 10.64 -3.10 -16.20
N ILE A 16 9.43 -2.65 -15.85
CA ILE A 16 9.18 -2.12 -14.50
C ILE A 16 9.04 -3.34 -13.59
N SER A 17 10.14 -4.08 -13.42
CA SER A 17 10.33 -4.85 -12.19
C SER A 17 10.56 -3.82 -11.10
N SER A 18 9.48 -3.24 -10.59
CA SER A 18 9.50 -2.53 -9.31
C SER A 18 9.70 -3.56 -8.21
N CYS A 19 10.92 -4.08 -8.10
CA CYS A 19 11.43 -4.72 -6.89
C CYS A 19 11.66 -3.63 -5.84
N SER A 20 10.60 -2.99 -5.38
CA SER A 20 10.47 -2.63 -3.99
C SER A 20 9.50 -3.64 -3.43
N GLU A 21 9.81 -4.30 -2.32
CA GLU A 21 8.73 -4.91 -1.52
C GLU A 21 7.58 -3.89 -1.46
N ASP A 22 6.44 -4.28 -2.01
CA ASP A 22 5.44 -3.35 -2.53
C ASP A 22 5.05 -2.33 -1.46
N SER A 23 5.31 -1.05 -1.70
CA SER A 23 4.96 0.04 -0.76
C SER A 23 3.48 0.04 -0.39
N ILE A 24 2.64 -0.56 -1.25
CA ILE A 24 1.23 -0.83 -0.94
C ILE A 24 1.03 -1.92 0.11
N CYS A 25 1.85 -2.97 0.15
CA CYS A 25 1.81 -3.99 1.18
C CYS A 25 2.19 -3.42 2.56
N ASP A 26 3.09 -2.45 2.60
CA ASP A 26 3.39 -1.70 3.82
C ASP A 26 2.21 -0.83 4.30
N CYS A 27 1.48 -0.23 3.36
CA CYS A 27 0.22 0.45 3.66
C CYS A 27 -0.84 -0.52 4.19
N ILE A 28 -0.99 -1.69 3.55
CA ILE A 28 -1.95 -2.73 3.95
C ILE A 28 -1.61 -3.24 5.35
N ARG A 29 -0.34 -3.56 5.62
CA ARG A 29 0.11 -4.03 6.93
C ARG A 29 -0.17 -3.00 8.02
N ALA A 30 0.12 -1.72 7.77
CA ALA A 30 -0.19 -0.64 8.71
C ALA A 30 -1.71 -0.48 8.93
N SER A 31 -2.52 -0.71 7.90
CA SER A 31 -3.98 -0.71 8.03
C SER A 31 -4.50 -1.91 8.83
N ASP A 32 -3.92 -3.09 8.65
CA ASP A 32 -4.28 -4.31 9.38
C ASP A 32 -3.84 -4.21 10.86
N GLU A 33 -2.66 -3.64 11.15
CA GLU A 33 -2.22 -3.33 12.51
C GLU A 33 -3.17 -2.37 13.24
N LEU A 34 -3.60 -1.30 12.55
CA LEU A 34 -4.58 -0.36 13.09
C LEU A 34 -5.92 -1.06 13.38
N THR A 35 -6.38 -1.91 12.46
CA THR A 35 -7.63 -2.68 12.60
C THR A 35 -7.55 -3.64 13.77
N SER A 36 -6.48 -4.42 13.87
CA SER A 36 -6.21 -5.33 14.99
C SER A 36 -6.20 -4.58 16.32
N LYS A 37 -5.61 -3.37 16.35
CA LYS A 37 -5.62 -2.55 17.56
C LYS A 37 -7.01 -2.07 17.94
N TYR A 38 -7.83 -1.67 16.96
CA TYR A 38 -9.23 -1.32 17.21
C TYR A 38 -10.03 -2.52 17.73
N ASP A 39 -9.82 -3.72 17.19
CA ASP A 39 -10.49 -4.93 17.66
C ASP A 39 -10.05 -5.31 19.09
N GLU A 40 -8.77 -5.17 19.42
CA GLU A 40 -8.26 -5.33 20.78
C GLU A 40 -8.95 -4.35 21.75
N LEU A 41 -9.09 -3.09 21.33
CA LEU A 41 -9.72 -2.04 22.12
C LEU A 41 -11.24 -2.10 22.12
N ARG A 42 -11.86 -2.88 21.23
CA ARG A 42 -13.31 -3.15 21.24
C ARG A 42 -13.67 -4.11 22.35
N THR A 43 -12.80 -5.08 22.64
CA THR A 43 -13.00 -6.10 23.67
C THR A 43 -12.46 -5.69 25.04
N LYS A 44 -11.52 -4.73 25.08
CA LYS A 44 -10.91 -4.22 26.31
C LYS A 44 -11.34 -2.78 26.60
N LYS A 45 -11.31 -2.37 27.87
CA LYS A 45 -11.59 -0.96 28.25
C LYS A 45 -10.55 -0.03 27.62
N LEU A 46 -11.02 0.97 26.88
CA LEU A 46 -10.17 1.97 26.23
C LEU A 46 -9.33 2.73 27.27
N THR A 47 -8.02 2.55 27.26
CA THR A 47 -7.08 3.26 28.15
C THR A 47 -6.45 4.46 27.43
N LYS A 48 -5.95 5.44 28.18
CA LYS A 48 -5.18 6.57 27.61
C LYS A 48 -3.98 6.10 26.78
N LYS A 49 -3.35 4.98 27.18
CA LYS A 49 -2.26 4.33 26.43
C LYS A 49 -2.75 3.78 25.09
N GLY A 50 -3.88 3.06 25.09
CA GLY A 50 -4.48 2.54 23.85
C GLY A 50 -4.90 3.64 22.88
N GLN A 51 -5.41 4.77 23.38
CA GLN A 51 -5.72 5.93 22.54
C GLN A 51 -4.47 6.54 21.90
N LYS A 52 -3.35 6.60 22.63
CA LYS A 52 -2.07 7.10 22.09
C LYS A 52 -1.54 6.17 21.01
N GLU A 53 -1.56 4.86 21.24
CA GLU A 53 -1.13 3.83 20.28
C GLU A 53 -1.98 3.88 18.99
N VAL A 54 -3.30 4.01 19.10
CA VAL A 54 -4.17 4.18 17.93
C VAL A 54 -3.82 5.44 17.14
N LYS A 55 -3.55 6.56 17.83
CA LYS A 55 -3.18 7.82 17.17
C LYS A 55 -1.87 7.69 16.40
N GLU A 56 -0.88 7.00 16.97
CA GLU A 56 0.40 6.71 16.32
C GLU A 56 0.18 5.80 15.09
N LEU A 57 -0.63 4.76 15.21
CA LEU A 57 -0.96 3.86 14.10
C LEU A 57 -1.71 4.57 12.96
N ILE A 58 -2.61 5.51 13.27
CA ILE A 58 -3.27 6.35 12.26
C ILE A 58 -2.24 7.19 11.49
N GLN A 59 -1.27 7.80 12.19
CA GLN A 59 -0.23 8.60 11.55
C GLN A 59 0.68 7.74 10.67
N THR A 60 1.08 6.56 11.16
CA THR A 60 1.87 5.59 10.40
C THR A 60 1.13 5.12 9.15
N LYS A 61 -0.15 4.77 9.28
CA LYS A 61 -1.00 4.42 8.13
C LYS A 61 -1.04 5.56 7.13
N LYS A 62 -1.31 6.80 7.58
CA LYS A 62 -1.39 7.96 6.68
C LYS A 62 -0.07 8.23 5.94
N ALA A 63 1.06 8.06 6.60
CA ALA A 63 2.37 8.23 5.97
C ALA A 63 2.64 7.15 4.92
N LYS A 64 2.37 5.88 5.24
CA LYS A 64 2.62 4.74 4.35
C LYS A 64 1.60 4.62 3.21
N CYS A 65 0.37 5.07 3.44
CA CYS A 65 -0.73 4.95 2.48
C CYS A 65 -0.96 6.19 1.62
N LYS A 66 -0.16 7.26 1.77
CA LYS A 66 -0.39 8.56 1.13
C LYS A 66 -0.59 8.45 -0.39
N GLU A 67 0.18 7.60 -1.04
CA GLU A 67 0.13 7.39 -2.50
C GLU A 67 -1.06 6.54 -2.95
N PHE A 68 -1.74 5.87 -2.00
CA PHE A 68 -2.85 4.96 -2.23
C PHE A 68 -4.19 5.49 -1.67
N GLU A 69 -4.24 6.71 -1.11
CA GLU A 69 -5.46 7.28 -0.52
C GLU A 69 -6.59 7.46 -1.55
N LEU A 70 -6.25 7.67 -2.82
CA LEU A 70 -7.19 7.84 -3.92
C LEU A 70 -7.54 6.54 -4.64
N MET A 71 -6.94 5.42 -4.22
CA MET A 71 -7.19 4.12 -4.82
C MET A 71 -8.62 3.67 -4.55
N SER A 72 -9.25 3.08 -5.57
CA SER A 72 -10.59 2.51 -5.39
C SER A 72 -10.55 1.28 -4.49
N GLY A 73 -11.63 1.04 -3.75
CA GLY A 73 -11.76 -0.16 -2.91
C GLY A 73 -11.47 -1.47 -3.65
N PRO A 74 -11.99 -1.69 -4.88
CA PRO A 74 -11.68 -2.88 -5.67
C PRO A 74 -10.19 -3.01 -6.02
N GLU A 75 -9.54 -1.92 -6.45
CA GLU A 75 -8.10 -1.94 -6.79
C GLU A 75 -7.23 -2.21 -5.56
N MET A 76 -7.61 -1.68 -4.40
CA MET A 76 -6.91 -1.96 -3.14
C MET A 76 -7.04 -3.43 -2.73
N MET A 77 -8.21 -4.04 -2.96
CA MET A 77 -8.44 -5.46 -2.65
C MET A 77 -7.67 -6.39 -3.58
N GLU A 78 -7.57 -6.04 -4.87
CA GLU A 78 -6.76 -6.76 -5.84
C GLU A 78 -5.29 -6.76 -5.42
N ARG A 79 -4.73 -5.57 -5.18
CA ARG A 79 -3.32 -5.45 -4.75
C ARG A 79 -3.06 -6.04 -3.36
N LYS A 80 -4.07 -6.10 -2.48
CA LYS A 80 -3.97 -6.82 -1.20
C LYS A 80 -3.80 -8.32 -1.39
N ALA A 81 -4.36 -8.92 -2.45
CA ALA A 81 -4.20 -10.34 -2.71
C ALA A 81 -2.74 -10.72 -3.03
N ASP A 82 -1.97 -9.75 -3.54
CA ASP A 82 -0.55 -9.92 -3.90
C ASP A 82 0.40 -9.75 -2.71
N CYS A 83 -0.07 -9.16 -1.61
CA CYS A 83 0.67 -8.99 -0.36
C CYS A 83 0.62 -10.26 0.49
N LYS A 84 1.34 -11.31 0.08
CA LYS A 84 1.51 -12.54 0.87
C LYS A 84 2.67 -12.47 1.86
#